data_AF-A0A1H9MSJ9-F1
#
_entry.id   AF-A0A1H9MSJ9-F1
#
_cell.length_a   1.000
_cell.length_b   1.000
_cell.length_c   1.000
_cell.angle_alpha   90.00
_cell.angle_beta   90.00
_cell.angle_gamma   90.00
#
_symmetry.space_group_name_H-M   'P 1'
#
loop_
_entity.id
_entity.type
_entity.pdbx_description
1 polymer ?
#
loop_
_entity_poly.entity_id
_entity_poly.type
_entity_poly.pdbx_seq_one_letter_code
_entity_poly.pdbx_strand_id
1 'polypeptide(L)'
;MRLKTYFKGNGIQFNTNDYVVGEKALYLEGGVPLQLTNIELAPYFKFQNLQGLNPNVYANALPEGIYEFCLEVYDVLTNKKLSRKSCVTTVIFQNDPPFLNLPTNKQEIMQQNIQNIVFSWTPRNINVSNVVYEFSLVEIWDNNTPVENAFLYSPPLYTTKVRNTILQYSINEPQLIPGKRYAWRVKAMANAEEIGVFKNNGYSAIFSFDYLIQCQAPLGIAAAQVSQNHLEWRIRQL
;
A
#
# COMPACT_ATOMS: atom_id res chain seq x y z
N MET A 1 33.18 19.44 -16.41
CA MET A 1 32.43 20.27 -15.43
C MET A 1 32.14 19.46 -14.18
N ARG A 2 31.85 20.12 -13.06
CA ARG A 2 31.34 19.49 -11.82
C ARG A 2 30.00 20.10 -11.43
N LEU A 3 29.16 19.32 -10.77
CA LEU A 3 27.86 19.77 -10.28
C LEU A 3 27.94 20.06 -8.78
N LYS A 4 27.27 21.12 -8.34
CA LYS A 4 27.00 21.38 -6.93
C LYS A 4 25.51 21.40 -6.73
N THR A 5 25.00 20.44 -5.97
CA THR A 5 23.56 20.32 -5.71
C THR A 5 23.22 20.81 -4.32
N TYR A 6 22.02 21.36 -4.18
CA TYR A 6 21.46 21.81 -2.92
C TYR A 6 20.06 21.25 -2.80
N PHE A 7 19.69 20.85 -1.59
CA PHE A 7 18.39 20.32 -1.28
C PHE A 7 17.91 20.97 0.02
N LYS A 8 16.68 21.47 0.04
CA LYS A 8 16.05 22.00 1.24
C LYS A 8 14.56 21.69 1.27
N GLY A 9 14.03 21.40 2.44
CA GLY A 9 12.59 21.22 2.65
C GLY A 9 12.31 20.44 3.92
N ASN A 10 11.17 20.72 4.55
CA ASN A 10 10.70 20.04 5.75
C ASN A 10 11.77 19.86 6.87
N GLY A 11 12.55 20.92 7.15
CA GLY A 11 13.62 20.90 8.16
C GLY A 11 14.90 20.16 7.75
N ILE A 12 14.94 19.53 6.57
CA ILE A 12 16.13 18.90 6.00
C ILE A 12 16.79 19.89 5.05
N GLN A 13 18.09 20.10 5.21
CA GLN A 13 18.89 20.91 4.30
C GLN A 13 20.26 20.27 4.12
N PHE A 14 20.67 20.05 2.87
CA PHE A 14 21.99 19.55 2.56
C PHE A 14 22.47 20.06 1.21
N ASN A 15 23.78 19.91 0.99
CA ASN A 15 24.42 20.16 -0.29
C ASN A 15 25.54 19.15 -0.52
N THR A 16 25.99 19.03 -1.76
CA THR A 16 27.12 18.16 -2.08
C THR A 16 28.45 18.79 -1.66
N ASN A 17 29.39 17.93 -1.29
CA ASN A 17 30.81 18.27 -1.19
C ASN A 17 31.32 18.90 -2.49
N ASP A 18 32.42 19.65 -2.39
CA ASP A 18 33.07 20.19 -3.57
C ASP A 18 33.70 19.10 -4.46
N TYR A 19 34.11 17.98 -3.86
CA TYR A 19 34.62 16.81 -4.58
C TYR A 19 33.73 15.61 -4.26
N VAL A 20 33.11 15.05 -5.28
CA VAL A 20 32.14 13.96 -5.13
C VAL A 20 32.82 12.65 -5.46
N VAL A 21 32.98 11.80 -4.45
CA VAL A 21 33.61 10.49 -4.62
C VAL A 21 32.72 9.60 -5.47
N GLY A 22 33.28 9.10 -6.59
CA GLY A 22 32.60 8.23 -7.53
C GLY A 22 31.77 8.94 -8.60
N GLU A 23 31.89 10.28 -8.73
CA GLU A 23 31.28 10.99 -9.86
C GLU A 23 31.97 10.63 -11.19
N LYS A 24 31.20 10.58 -12.27
CA LYS A 24 31.74 10.44 -13.63
C LYS A 24 32.10 11.82 -14.17
N ALA A 25 33.14 11.89 -15.00
CA ALA A 25 33.48 13.12 -15.69
C ALA A 25 32.33 13.55 -16.62
N LEU A 26 31.86 14.78 -16.44
CA LEU A 26 30.80 15.37 -17.27
C LEU A 26 31.39 16.41 -18.22
N TYR A 27 31.04 16.31 -19.50
CA TYR A 27 31.50 17.21 -20.56
C TYR A 27 30.31 18.00 -21.11
N LEU A 28 30.53 19.28 -21.38
CA LEU A 28 29.55 20.15 -22.01
C LEU A 28 30.01 20.46 -23.41
N GLU A 29 29.11 20.31 -24.37
CA GLU A 29 29.29 20.74 -25.75
C GLU A 29 28.38 21.93 -26.04
N GLY A 30 28.91 22.94 -26.72
CA GLY A 30 28.16 24.15 -27.03
C GLY A 30 26.94 23.84 -27.91
N GLY A 31 25.76 24.30 -27.49
CA GLY A 31 24.51 24.12 -28.24
C GLY A 31 23.86 22.74 -28.10
N VAL A 32 24.47 21.81 -27.37
CA VAL A 32 23.91 20.45 -27.15
C VAL A 32 23.48 20.30 -25.69
N PRO A 33 22.20 19.99 -25.42
CA PRO A 33 21.76 19.73 -24.05
C PRO A 33 22.32 18.39 -23.55
N LEU A 34 23.03 18.43 -22.42
CA LEU A 34 23.47 17.21 -21.72
C LEU A 34 22.30 16.65 -20.89
N GLN A 35 21.89 15.41 -21.17
CA GLN A 35 20.91 14.69 -20.36
C GLN A 35 21.61 13.84 -19.30
N LEU A 36 21.18 13.98 -18.05
CA LEU A 36 21.71 13.23 -16.91
C LEU A 36 20.60 12.31 -16.38
N THR A 37 20.96 11.07 -16.08
CA THR A 37 20.05 10.07 -15.50
C THR A 37 20.37 9.83 -14.03
N ASN A 38 19.63 8.93 -13.40
CA ASN A 38 19.93 8.45 -12.05
C ASN A 38 21.35 7.85 -11.95
N ILE A 39 21.90 7.30 -13.02
CA ILE A 39 23.24 6.70 -13.02
C ILE A 39 24.32 7.76 -12.79
N GLU A 40 24.25 8.88 -13.50
CA GLU A 40 25.21 9.98 -13.34
C GLU A 40 25.00 10.74 -12.02
N LEU A 41 23.75 10.84 -11.57
CA LEU A 41 23.40 11.63 -10.39
C LEU A 41 23.57 10.86 -9.07
N ALA A 42 23.44 9.53 -9.06
CA ALA A 42 23.49 8.73 -7.83
C ALA A 42 24.71 8.99 -6.93
N PRO A 43 25.95 9.17 -7.43
CA PRO A 43 27.11 9.47 -6.59
C PRO A 43 26.95 10.74 -5.76
N TYR A 44 26.31 11.77 -6.29
CA TYR A 44 26.10 13.05 -5.61
C TYR A 44 25.23 12.91 -4.36
N PHE A 45 24.32 11.94 -4.34
CA PHE A 45 23.40 11.72 -3.22
C PHE A 45 23.85 10.61 -2.27
N LYS A 46 25.09 10.11 -2.37
CA LYS A 46 25.65 9.21 -1.36
C LYS A 46 26.01 9.99 -0.10
N PHE A 47 25.71 9.44 1.09
CA PHE A 47 25.97 10.09 2.38
C PHE A 47 27.36 10.73 2.51
N GLN A 48 28.41 10.02 2.10
CA GLN A 48 29.80 10.50 2.16
C GLN A 48 30.07 11.77 1.34
N ASN A 49 29.21 12.07 0.37
CA ASN A 49 29.31 13.22 -0.53
C ASN A 49 28.39 14.38 -0.11
N LEU A 50 27.68 14.26 1.01
CA LEU A 50 26.70 15.25 1.48
C LEU A 50 27.22 15.99 2.71
N GLN A 51 26.92 17.29 2.80
CA GLN A 51 27.13 18.14 3.98
C GLN A 51 25.80 18.65 4.49
N GLY A 52 25.67 18.78 5.82
CA GLY A 52 24.45 19.27 6.48
C GLY A 52 23.42 18.19 6.82
N LEU A 53 23.68 16.92 6.47
CA LEU A 53 22.86 15.77 6.85
C LEU A 53 23.56 14.93 7.92
N ASN A 54 22.79 14.43 8.88
CA ASN A 54 23.25 13.43 9.83
C ASN A 54 22.91 12.00 9.34
N PRO A 55 23.63 10.95 9.82
CA PRO A 55 23.41 9.58 9.36
C PRO A 55 21.97 9.08 9.61
N ASN A 56 21.37 9.46 10.74
CA ASN A 56 20.03 9.02 11.12
C ASN A 56 18.97 9.55 10.16
N VAL A 57 19.07 10.80 9.73
CA VAL A 57 18.16 11.40 8.75
C VAL A 57 18.38 10.78 7.37
N TYR A 58 19.63 10.57 6.97
CA TYR A 58 19.96 9.95 5.67
C TYR A 58 19.48 8.50 5.55
N ALA A 59 19.50 7.74 6.65
CA ALA A 59 19.06 6.34 6.67
C ALA A 59 17.55 6.15 6.51
N ASN A 60 16.75 7.23 6.59
CA ASN A 60 15.31 7.19 6.48
C ASN A 60 14.83 7.76 5.14
N ALA A 61 13.66 7.31 4.68
CA ALA A 61 13.00 7.94 3.55
C ALA A 61 12.72 9.42 3.83
N LEU A 62 12.84 10.27 2.80
CA LEU A 62 12.48 11.68 2.91
C LEU A 62 11.00 11.80 3.34
N PRO A 63 10.69 12.59 4.38
CA PRO A 63 9.32 12.85 4.78
C PRO A 63 8.48 13.43 3.64
N GLU A 64 7.16 13.31 3.75
CA GLU A 64 6.26 13.99 2.82
C GLU A 64 6.40 15.51 3.00
N GLY A 65 6.40 16.24 1.89
CA GLY A 65 6.52 17.69 1.94
C GLY A 65 6.98 18.32 0.64
N ILE A 66 7.09 19.64 0.70
CA ILE A 66 7.59 20.45 -0.40
C ILE A 66 9.11 20.57 -0.25
N TYR A 67 9.82 20.21 -1.30
CA TYR A 67 11.27 20.27 -1.37
C TYR A 67 11.72 21.11 -2.55
N GLU A 68 12.78 21.87 -2.36
CA GLU A 68 13.45 22.63 -3.40
C GLU A 68 14.80 21.96 -3.68
N PHE A 69 15.00 21.57 -4.93
CA PHE A 69 16.26 21.02 -5.43
C PHE A 69 16.90 22.06 -6.34
N CYS A 70 18.15 22.41 -6.07
CA CYS A 70 18.90 23.36 -6.87
C CYS A 70 20.22 22.80 -7.37
N LEU A 71 20.66 23.28 -8.52
CA LEU A 71 21.90 22.89 -9.15
C LEU A 71 22.71 24.10 -9.62
N GLU A 72 24.02 24.00 -9.43
CA GLU A 72 25.04 24.89 -10.00
C GLU A 72 26.09 24.07 -10.74
N VAL A 73 26.62 24.63 -11.82
CA VAL A 73 27.68 24.03 -12.62
C VAL A 73 28.97 24.81 -12.43
N TYR A 74 30.07 24.09 -12.22
CA TYR A 74 31.40 24.65 -12.05
C TYR A 74 32.39 24.05 -13.06
N ASP A 75 33.36 24.86 -13.46
CA ASP A 75 34.55 24.40 -14.16
C ASP A 75 35.44 23.58 -13.22
N VAL A 76 35.97 22.46 -13.69
CA VAL A 76 36.77 21.54 -12.86
C VAL A 76 38.19 22.08 -12.64
N LEU A 77 38.76 22.77 -13.63
CA LEU A 77 40.15 23.24 -13.60
C LEU A 77 40.26 24.57 -12.87
N THR A 78 39.38 25.53 -13.18
CA THR A 78 39.48 26.88 -12.63
C THR A 78 38.60 27.10 -11.40
N ASN A 79 37.79 26.10 -11.03
CA ASN A 79 36.78 26.19 -9.97
C ASN A 79 35.78 27.37 -10.15
N LYS A 80 35.64 27.86 -11.39
CA LYS A 80 34.78 29.01 -11.70
C LYS A 80 33.36 28.53 -11.88
N LYS A 81 32.40 29.26 -11.31
CA LYS A 81 30.98 28.99 -11.53
C LYS A 81 30.59 29.31 -12.98
N LEU A 82 30.04 28.32 -13.68
CA LEU A 82 29.61 28.41 -15.08
C LEU A 82 28.12 28.70 -15.23
N SER A 83 27.30 28.38 -14.22
CA SER A 83 25.85 28.61 -14.26
C SER A 83 25.35 29.50 -13.12
N ARG A 84 24.15 30.08 -13.30
CA ARG A 84 23.35 30.52 -12.15
C ARG A 84 22.88 29.31 -11.34
N LYS A 85 22.50 29.52 -10.08
CA LYS A 85 21.78 28.52 -9.29
C LYS A 85 20.38 28.37 -9.86
N SER A 86 20.07 27.20 -10.39
CA SER A 86 18.73 26.88 -10.92
C SER A 86 18.03 25.95 -9.96
N CYS A 87 16.80 26.28 -9.57
CA CYS A 87 16.03 25.52 -8.59
C CYS A 87 14.72 25.03 -9.19
N VAL A 88 14.31 23.83 -8.80
CA VAL A 88 12.98 23.27 -9.04
C VAL A 88 12.36 22.90 -7.71
N THR A 89 11.08 23.21 -7.56
CA THR A 89 10.28 22.79 -6.41
C THR A 89 9.52 21.52 -6.78
N THR A 90 9.61 20.50 -5.94
CA THR A 90 8.88 19.24 -6.09
C THR A 90 8.17 18.88 -4.79
N VAL A 91 7.12 18.09 -4.90
CA VAL A 91 6.41 17.54 -3.75
C VAL A 91 6.76 16.07 -3.64
N ILE A 92 7.31 15.67 -2.50
CA ILE A 92 7.49 14.27 -2.15
C ILE A 92 6.25 13.86 -1.36
N PHE A 93 5.55 12.84 -1.83
CA PHE A 93 4.42 12.24 -1.13
C PHE A 93 4.39 10.73 -1.41
N GLN A 94 3.91 9.96 -0.45
CA GLN A 94 3.55 8.56 -0.64
C GLN A 94 2.04 8.48 -0.75
N ASN A 95 1.56 7.67 -1.69
CA ASN A 95 0.13 7.45 -1.85
C ASN A 95 -0.40 6.60 -0.69
N ASP A 96 -1.61 6.90 -0.24
CA ASP A 96 -2.25 6.05 0.75
C ASP A 96 -2.64 4.71 0.09
N PRO A 97 -2.54 3.57 0.82
CA PRO A 97 -3.04 2.30 0.34
C PRO A 97 -4.56 2.36 0.14
N PRO A 98 -5.14 1.46 -0.67
CA PRO A 98 -6.57 1.44 -0.93
C PRO A 98 -7.37 1.28 0.37
N PHE A 99 -8.51 1.94 0.45
CA PHE A 99 -9.43 1.84 1.59
C PHE A 99 -10.50 0.80 1.31
N LEU A 100 -10.67 -0.20 2.18
CA LEU A 100 -11.63 -1.28 1.98
C LEU A 100 -13.06 -0.80 2.27
N ASN A 101 -13.99 -1.08 1.38
CA ASN A 101 -15.40 -0.64 1.49
C ASN A 101 -16.32 -1.80 1.86
N LEU A 102 -16.38 -2.84 1.02
CA LEU A 102 -17.25 -4.00 1.18
C LEU A 102 -16.48 -5.30 0.94
N PRO A 103 -16.80 -6.40 1.65
CA PRO A 103 -17.59 -6.43 2.89
C PRO A 103 -17.01 -5.52 3.97
N THR A 104 -17.84 -4.93 4.83
CA THR A 104 -17.33 -4.07 5.92
C THR A 104 -16.57 -4.92 6.96
N ASN A 105 -15.72 -4.28 7.76
CA ASN A 105 -14.94 -5.02 8.75
C ASN A 105 -15.86 -5.66 9.80
N LYS A 106 -15.66 -6.96 10.05
CA LYS A 106 -16.46 -7.82 10.94
C LYS A 106 -17.92 -7.94 10.49
N GLN A 107 -18.18 -7.84 9.19
CA GLN A 107 -19.52 -8.06 8.65
C GLN A 107 -19.93 -9.53 8.81
N GLU A 108 -21.21 -9.77 9.11
CA GLU A 108 -21.81 -11.09 9.00
C GLU A 108 -22.45 -11.23 7.62
N ILE A 109 -22.06 -12.27 6.88
CA ILE A 109 -22.61 -12.58 5.55
C ILE A 109 -23.36 -13.90 5.65
N MET A 110 -24.66 -13.85 5.43
CA MET A 110 -25.50 -15.04 5.37
C MET A 110 -25.25 -15.80 4.07
N GLN A 111 -25.04 -17.10 4.17
CA GLN A 111 -24.98 -17.99 3.01
C GLN A 111 -26.26 -17.84 2.18
N GLN A 112 -26.08 -17.75 0.86
CA GLN A 112 -27.17 -17.77 -0.11
C GLN A 112 -27.11 -19.06 -0.94
N ASN A 113 -28.17 -19.34 -1.71
CA ASN A 113 -28.21 -20.49 -2.62
C ASN A 113 -27.07 -20.49 -3.64
N ILE A 114 -26.59 -19.31 -4.02
CA ILE A 114 -25.47 -19.10 -4.94
C ILE A 114 -24.45 -18.21 -4.24
N GLN A 115 -23.18 -18.64 -4.20
CA GLN A 115 -22.09 -17.83 -3.68
C GLN A 115 -21.87 -16.60 -4.57
N ASN A 116 -22.07 -15.41 -3.99
CA ASN A 116 -21.83 -14.15 -4.66
C ASN A 116 -21.51 -13.05 -3.63
N ILE A 117 -20.22 -12.81 -3.38
CA ILE A 117 -19.74 -11.77 -2.45
C ILE A 117 -19.01 -10.71 -3.26
N VAL A 118 -19.42 -9.45 -3.08
CA VAL A 118 -18.78 -8.31 -3.75
C VAL A 118 -17.74 -7.71 -2.82
N PHE A 119 -16.49 -7.75 -3.26
CA PHE A 119 -15.39 -7.02 -2.64
C PHE A 119 -15.19 -5.69 -3.36
N SER A 120 -15.06 -4.60 -2.62
CA SER A 120 -14.78 -3.28 -3.20
C SER A 120 -13.88 -2.43 -2.32
N TRP A 121 -13.09 -1.57 -2.94
CA TRP A 121 -12.17 -0.65 -2.28
C TRP A 121 -12.08 0.67 -3.01
N THR A 122 -11.68 1.72 -2.30
CA THR A 122 -11.48 3.07 -2.83
C THR A 122 -9.99 3.31 -3.07
N PRO A 123 -9.54 3.59 -4.31
CA PRO A 123 -8.19 4.05 -4.59
C PRO A 123 -7.89 5.36 -3.86
N ARG A 124 -6.68 5.47 -3.31
CA ARG A 124 -6.20 6.72 -2.68
C ARG A 124 -4.85 7.17 -3.24
N ASN A 125 -4.57 6.80 -4.49
CA ASN A 125 -3.41 7.28 -5.23
C ASN A 125 -3.72 8.54 -6.05
N ILE A 126 -2.73 9.40 -6.17
CA ILE A 126 -2.73 10.64 -6.95
C ILE A 126 -1.54 10.56 -7.93
N ASN A 127 -1.77 10.86 -9.20
CA ASN A 127 -0.73 10.90 -10.25
C ASN A 127 0.05 9.57 -10.46
N VAL A 128 -0.54 8.43 -10.12
CA VAL A 128 0.02 7.11 -10.39
C VAL A 128 -0.82 6.40 -11.45
N SER A 129 -0.23 6.18 -12.63
CA SER A 129 -0.83 5.39 -13.71
C SER A 129 -0.53 3.90 -13.56
N ASN A 130 -1.36 3.04 -14.18
CA ASN A 130 -1.15 1.58 -14.25
C ASN A 130 -1.09 0.88 -12.89
N VAL A 131 -1.90 1.32 -11.92
CA VAL A 131 -2.04 0.63 -10.64
C VAL A 131 -2.69 -0.74 -10.85
N VAL A 132 -2.09 -1.78 -10.27
CA VAL A 132 -2.61 -3.14 -10.18
C VAL A 132 -2.86 -3.45 -8.71
N TYR A 133 -4.01 -4.03 -8.42
CA TYR A 133 -4.40 -4.47 -7.09
C TYR A 133 -4.23 -5.98 -6.97
N GLU A 134 -3.47 -6.43 -5.98
CA GLU A 134 -3.45 -7.83 -5.56
C GLU A 134 -4.44 -8.03 -4.42
N PHE A 135 -5.47 -8.83 -4.67
CA PHE A 135 -6.45 -9.25 -3.68
C PHE A 135 -5.99 -10.55 -3.04
N SER A 136 -6.12 -10.66 -1.72
CA SER A 136 -5.89 -11.91 -0.97
C SER A 136 -7.02 -12.16 0.01
N LEU A 137 -7.53 -13.39 0.02
CA LEU A 137 -8.53 -13.91 0.94
C LEU A 137 -7.95 -15.13 1.66
N VAL A 138 -8.13 -15.21 2.98
CA VAL A 138 -7.68 -16.32 3.83
C VAL A 138 -8.84 -16.83 4.69
N GLU A 139 -8.81 -18.11 5.04
CA GLU A 139 -9.63 -18.66 6.13
C GLU A 139 -8.91 -18.44 7.47
N ILE A 140 -9.63 -17.92 8.45
CA ILE A 140 -9.13 -17.71 9.81
C ILE A 140 -9.54 -18.88 10.69
N TRP A 141 -8.55 -19.61 11.18
CA TRP A 141 -8.74 -20.83 11.99
C TRP A 141 -8.77 -20.54 13.48
N ASP A 142 -7.94 -19.58 13.93
CA ASP A 142 -7.85 -19.19 15.33
C ASP A 142 -8.63 -17.90 15.58
N ASN A 143 -9.77 -18.05 16.26
CA ASN A 143 -10.63 -16.92 16.64
C ASN A 143 -10.17 -16.19 17.91
N ASN A 144 -9.15 -16.68 18.62
CA ASN A 144 -8.61 -16.05 19.82
C ASN A 144 -7.51 -15.02 19.51
N THR A 145 -6.85 -15.17 18.36
CA THR A 145 -5.83 -14.23 17.89
C THR A 145 -6.48 -13.06 17.13
N PRO A 146 -5.98 -11.82 17.29
CA PRO A 146 -6.41 -10.71 16.44
C PRO A 146 -6.31 -11.05 14.96
N VAL A 147 -7.34 -10.71 14.19
CA VAL A 147 -7.47 -11.05 12.76
C VAL A 147 -6.25 -10.60 11.96
N GLU A 148 -5.69 -9.44 12.31
CA GLU A 148 -4.52 -8.86 11.65
C GLU A 148 -3.30 -9.77 11.75
N ASN A 149 -3.11 -10.42 12.90
CA ASN A 149 -2.02 -11.37 13.12
C ASN A 149 -2.36 -12.72 12.50
N ALA A 150 -3.60 -13.18 12.67
CA ALA A 150 -4.09 -14.43 12.12
C ALA A 150 -3.95 -14.50 10.60
N PHE A 151 -4.21 -13.38 9.94
CA PHE A 151 -4.05 -13.24 8.50
C PHE A 151 -2.62 -13.53 8.02
N LEU A 152 -1.60 -13.09 8.76
CA LEU A 152 -0.20 -13.15 8.30
C LEU A 152 0.36 -14.57 8.24
N TYR A 153 -0.11 -15.48 9.09
CA TYR A 153 0.30 -16.89 9.10
C TYR A 153 -0.72 -17.82 8.45
N SER A 154 -1.92 -17.33 8.11
CA SER A 154 -2.94 -18.15 7.45
C SER A 154 -2.61 -18.34 5.96
N PRO A 155 -2.76 -19.56 5.41
CA PRO A 155 -2.54 -19.79 4.00
C PRO A 155 -3.59 -19.03 3.15
N PRO A 156 -3.19 -18.46 1.99
CA PRO A 156 -4.13 -17.82 1.08
C PRO A 156 -5.11 -18.84 0.51
N LEU A 157 -6.40 -18.60 0.72
CA LEU A 157 -7.48 -19.36 0.09
C LEU A 157 -7.64 -18.95 -1.38
N TYR A 158 -7.57 -17.65 -1.64
CA TYR A 158 -7.68 -17.10 -2.99
C TYR A 158 -6.86 -15.82 -3.12
N THR A 159 -6.06 -15.74 -4.19
CA THR A 159 -5.26 -14.57 -4.53
C THR A 159 -5.38 -14.28 -6.02
N THR A 160 -5.60 -13.04 -6.39
CA THR A 160 -5.67 -12.62 -7.79
C THR A 160 -5.20 -11.18 -7.98
N LYS A 161 -4.86 -10.81 -9.21
CA LYS A 161 -4.45 -9.47 -9.58
C LYS A 161 -5.46 -8.86 -10.54
N VAL A 162 -5.97 -7.68 -10.17
CA VAL A 162 -6.99 -6.98 -10.95
C VAL A 162 -6.64 -5.50 -11.08
N ARG A 163 -7.16 -4.85 -12.12
CA ARG A 163 -7.02 -3.39 -12.31
C ARG A 163 -8.27 -2.61 -11.90
N ASN A 164 -9.41 -3.31 -11.77
CA ASN A 164 -10.63 -2.73 -11.26
C ASN A 164 -10.57 -2.62 -9.73
N THR A 165 -11.54 -1.91 -9.16
CA THR A 165 -11.67 -1.67 -7.71
C THR A 165 -12.81 -2.48 -7.08
N ILE A 166 -13.38 -3.39 -7.86
CA ILE A 166 -14.47 -4.27 -7.49
C ILE A 166 -14.09 -5.67 -7.94
N LEU A 167 -14.14 -6.63 -7.02
CA LEU A 167 -13.93 -8.04 -7.30
C LEU A 167 -15.20 -8.79 -6.90
N GLN A 168 -15.78 -9.51 -7.85
CA GLN A 168 -16.92 -10.38 -7.61
C GLN A 168 -16.40 -11.79 -7.31
N TYR A 169 -16.67 -12.27 -6.10
CA TYR A 169 -16.33 -13.63 -5.65
C TYR A 169 -17.56 -14.52 -5.81
N SER A 170 -17.52 -15.35 -6.84
CA SER A 170 -18.64 -16.10 -7.38
C SER A 170 -18.47 -17.61 -7.17
N ILE A 171 -19.20 -18.41 -7.94
CA ILE A 171 -19.12 -19.88 -7.94
C ILE A 171 -17.83 -20.42 -8.60
N ASN A 172 -17.12 -19.60 -9.37
CA ASN A 172 -15.89 -20.02 -10.06
C ASN A 172 -14.67 -20.02 -9.13
N GLU A 173 -14.77 -19.30 -8.01
CA GLU A 173 -13.77 -19.22 -6.97
C GLU A 173 -14.00 -20.32 -5.89
N PRO A 174 -12.98 -20.61 -5.05
CA PRO A 174 -13.11 -21.58 -3.97
C PRO A 174 -14.37 -21.35 -3.12
N GLN A 175 -15.13 -22.41 -2.84
CA GLN A 175 -16.36 -22.28 -2.08
C GLN A 175 -16.06 -21.99 -0.61
N LEU A 176 -16.75 -20.99 -0.05
CA LEU A 176 -16.67 -20.65 1.35
C LEU A 176 -17.50 -21.64 2.17
N ILE A 177 -16.96 -22.00 3.32
CA ILE A 177 -17.56 -22.96 4.24
C ILE A 177 -18.39 -22.17 5.27
N PRO A 178 -19.71 -22.42 5.35
CA PRO A 178 -20.55 -21.80 6.37
C PRO A 178 -20.08 -22.13 7.79
N GLY A 179 -20.19 -21.17 8.71
CA GLY A 179 -19.69 -21.25 10.07
C GLY A 179 -18.20 -20.89 10.22
N LYS A 180 -17.53 -20.49 9.14
CA LYS A 180 -16.11 -20.05 9.17
C LYS A 180 -15.97 -18.53 9.08
N ARG A 181 -14.83 -18.05 9.58
CA ARG A 181 -14.40 -16.66 9.49
C ARG A 181 -13.37 -16.50 8.39
N TYR A 182 -13.52 -15.45 7.60
CA TYR A 182 -12.60 -15.12 6.53
C TYR A 182 -12.04 -13.73 6.74
N ALA A 183 -10.84 -13.49 6.22
CA ALA A 183 -10.22 -12.19 6.22
C ALA A 183 -9.59 -11.90 4.86
N TRP A 184 -9.56 -10.63 4.49
CA TRP A 184 -9.12 -10.20 3.19
C TRP A 184 -8.37 -8.87 3.25
N ARG A 185 -7.49 -8.67 2.27
CA ARG A 185 -6.73 -7.43 2.09
C ARG A 185 -6.50 -7.16 0.60
N VAL A 186 -6.13 -5.92 0.30
CA VAL A 186 -5.73 -5.49 -1.04
C VAL A 186 -4.37 -4.80 -0.97
N LYS A 187 -3.45 -5.17 -1.87
CA LYS A 187 -2.17 -4.48 -2.07
C LYS A 187 -2.21 -3.70 -3.37
N ALA A 188 -2.00 -2.37 -3.32
CA ALA A 188 -1.79 -1.56 -4.51
C ALA A 188 -0.33 -1.58 -4.95
N MET A 189 -0.10 -1.78 -6.25
CA MET A 189 1.23 -1.82 -6.86
C MET A 189 1.22 -0.96 -8.13
N ALA A 190 2.29 -0.22 -8.39
CA ALA A 190 2.42 0.61 -9.59
C ALA A 190 3.70 0.25 -10.32
N ASN A 191 3.59 -0.19 -11.57
CA ASN A 191 4.69 -0.75 -12.37
C ASN A 191 5.42 -1.90 -11.64
N ALA A 192 6.49 -2.45 -12.23
CA ALA A 192 7.26 -3.55 -11.62
C ALA A 192 8.12 -3.11 -10.42
N GLU A 193 8.11 -1.82 -10.07
CA GLU A 193 8.88 -1.26 -8.96
C GLU A 193 7.98 -1.19 -7.71
N GLU A 194 8.20 -2.13 -6.80
CA GLU A 194 7.37 -2.35 -5.61
C GLU A 194 7.58 -1.30 -4.49
N ILE A 195 8.58 -0.43 -4.58
CA ILE A 195 9.13 0.26 -3.40
C ILE A 195 8.86 1.76 -3.46
N GLY A 196 8.15 2.28 -2.45
CA GLY A 196 8.12 3.71 -2.12
C GLY A 196 7.00 4.54 -2.74
N VAL A 197 6.16 3.97 -3.62
CA VAL A 197 5.02 4.70 -4.21
C VAL A 197 3.83 4.82 -3.23
N PHE A 198 3.66 3.81 -2.37
CA PHE A 198 2.55 3.70 -1.43
C PHE A 198 3.04 3.50 0.00
N LYS A 199 2.33 4.11 0.96
CA LYS A 199 2.51 3.81 2.39
C LYS A 199 2.22 2.33 2.67
N ASN A 200 2.85 1.78 3.71
CA ASN A 200 2.68 0.38 4.13
C ASN A 200 2.89 -0.63 2.99
N ASN A 201 3.84 -0.36 2.08
CA ASN A 201 4.10 -1.19 0.89
C ASN A 201 2.84 -1.48 0.04
N GLY A 202 1.87 -0.54 0.05
CA GLY A 202 0.62 -0.65 -0.68
C GLY A 202 -0.46 -1.49 -0.02
N TYR A 203 -0.21 -2.10 1.14
CA TYR A 203 -1.20 -2.93 1.84
C TYR A 203 -2.27 -2.09 2.51
N SER A 204 -3.54 -2.40 2.21
CA SER A 204 -4.70 -1.93 2.95
C SER A 204 -4.71 -2.46 4.39
N ALA A 205 -5.64 -1.95 5.20
CA ALA A 205 -6.07 -2.65 6.41
C ALA A 205 -6.60 -4.05 6.06
N ILE A 206 -6.63 -4.94 7.05
CA ILE A 206 -7.23 -6.27 6.91
C ILE A 206 -8.66 -6.19 7.42
N PHE A 207 -9.62 -6.55 6.59
CA PHE A 207 -11.02 -6.68 6.99
C PHE A 207 -11.39 -8.15 7.14
N SER A 208 -12.31 -8.44 8.05
CA SER A 208 -12.87 -9.78 8.23
C SER A 208 -14.37 -9.82 8.00
N PHE A 209 -14.88 -11.01 7.73
CA PHE A 209 -16.31 -11.29 7.76
C PHE A 209 -16.56 -12.72 8.26
N ASP A 210 -17.70 -12.91 8.90
CA ASP A 210 -18.19 -14.22 9.34
C ASP A 210 -19.18 -14.74 8.30
N TYR A 211 -18.94 -15.94 7.79
CA TYR A 211 -19.81 -16.57 6.79
C TYR A 211 -20.80 -17.49 7.49
N LEU A 212 -22.04 -17.02 7.67
CA LEU A 212 -23.04 -17.67 8.52
C LEU A 212 -23.94 -18.61 7.72
N ILE A 213 -24.43 -19.65 8.39
CA ILE A 213 -25.48 -20.52 7.87
C ILE A 213 -26.82 -19.79 7.99
N GLN A 214 -27.66 -19.89 6.95
CA GLN A 214 -29.08 -19.54 7.05
C GLN A 214 -29.76 -20.45 8.08
N CYS A 215 -29.95 -19.95 9.31
CA CYS A 215 -30.79 -20.62 10.29
C CYS A 215 -32.25 -20.24 10.04
N GLN A 216 -33.02 -21.14 9.41
CA GLN A 216 -34.47 -20.96 9.34
C GLN A 216 -35.07 -21.23 10.72
N ALA A 217 -35.86 -20.28 11.23
CA ALA A 217 -36.60 -20.48 12.46
C ALA A 217 -37.49 -21.73 12.33
N PRO A 218 -37.56 -22.59 13.34
CA PRO A 218 -38.41 -23.78 13.28
C PRO A 218 -39.87 -23.37 13.08
N LEU A 219 -40.49 -23.93 12.03
CA LEU A 219 -41.92 -23.77 11.78
C LEU A 219 -42.72 -24.73 12.68
N GLY A 220 -43.95 -24.35 13.04
CA GLY A 220 -44.85 -25.23 13.79
C GLY A 220 -44.47 -25.43 15.26
N ILE A 221 -43.95 -24.40 15.92
CA ILE A 221 -43.76 -24.39 17.38
C ILE A 221 -45.13 -24.60 18.04
N ALA A 222 -45.30 -25.74 18.70
CA ALA A 222 -46.47 -26.03 19.52
C ALA A 222 -46.05 -26.02 20.98
N ALA A 223 -46.72 -25.20 21.80
CA ALA A 223 -46.57 -25.18 23.24
C ALA A 223 -47.79 -25.84 23.89
N ALA A 224 -47.57 -26.70 24.87
CA ALA A 224 -48.62 -27.28 25.69
C ALA A 224 -48.35 -26.97 27.16
N GLN A 225 -49.40 -26.58 27.89
CA GLN A 225 -49.32 -26.38 29.33
C GLN A 225 -49.30 -27.74 30.02
N VAL A 226 -48.21 -28.04 30.71
CA VAL A 226 -48.00 -29.29 31.45
C VAL A 226 -48.46 -29.15 32.90
N SER A 227 -48.30 -27.96 33.49
CA SER A 227 -48.87 -27.60 34.81
C SER A 227 -49.00 -26.07 34.96
N GLN A 228 -49.53 -25.58 36.08
CA GLN A 228 -49.72 -24.13 36.33
C GLN A 228 -48.43 -23.30 36.11
N ASN A 229 -47.24 -23.89 36.26
CA ASN A 229 -45.95 -23.22 36.07
C ASN A 229 -44.99 -23.97 35.13
N HIS A 230 -45.46 -24.93 34.33
CA HIS A 230 -44.59 -25.70 33.42
C HIS A 230 -45.16 -25.72 32.01
N LEU A 231 -44.37 -25.21 31.07
CA LEU A 231 -44.63 -25.26 29.63
C LEU A 231 -43.60 -26.17 28.97
N GLU A 232 -44.08 -27.10 28.15
CA GLU A 232 -43.24 -27.86 27.23
C GLU A 232 -43.53 -27.41 25.80
N TRP A 233 -42.48 -27.24 25.00
CA TRP A 233 -42.59 -26.99 23.58
C TRP A 233 -41.97 -28.14 22.80
N ARG A 234 -42.55 -28.47 21.65
CA ARG A 234 -42.01 -29.45 20.70
C ARG A 234 -41.93 -28.83 19.33
N ILE A 235 -40.83 -29.08 18.63
CA ILE A 235 -40.66 -28.72 17.23
C ILE A 235 -41.12 -29.93 16.40
N ARG A 236 -42.13 -29.76 15.55
CA ARG A 236 -42.43 -30.77 14.52
C ARG A 236 -41.52 -30.50 13.33
N GLN A 237 -40.56 -31.39 13.10
CA GLN A 237 -39.89 -31.43 11.80
C GLN A 237 -40.85 -32.09 10.80
N LEU A 238 -41.11 -31.41 9.68
CA LEU A 238 -41.84 -31.98 8.53
C LEU A 238 -40.94 -32.95 7.77
#